data_AF-A0A3N0ZTH6-F1
#
_entry.id   AF-A0A3N0ZTH6-F1
#
_cell.length_a   1.000
_cell.length_b   1.000
_cell.length_c   1.000
_cell.angle_alpha   90.00
_cell.angle_beta   90.00
_cell.angle_gamma   90.00
#
_symmetry.space_group_name_H-M   'P 1'
#
loop_
_entity.id
_entity.type
_entity.pdbx_description
1 polymer ?
#
loop_
_entity_poly.entity_id
_entity_poly.type
_entity_poly.pdbx_seq_one_letter_code
_entity_poly.pdbx_strand_id
1 'polypeptide(L)'
;MDTKLLLIFLTIIMTAVAQVSLKKGAFYTLQQKEFYIFVSIGALIYIGTFFLQVYLLKYFDVSKLTPVLTIGSMLLIVLLGVILFAESFTLKQGAGVFLGAVAIYLILN
;
A
#
# COMPACT_ATOMS: atom_id res chain seq x y z
N MET A 1 15.38 0.73 16.13
CA MET A 1 14.80 0.92 14.79
C MET A 1 14.50 2.40 14.63
N ASP A 2 15.06 3.07 13.63
CA ASP A 2 14.88 4.51 13.46
C ASP A 2 13.39 4.87 13.36
N THR A 3 12.96 5.91 14.09
CA THR A 3 11.57 6.40 14.08
C THR A 3 11.05 6.65 12.66
N LYS A 4 11.95 7.04 11.74
CA LYS A 4 11.66 7.26 10.33
C LYS A 4 11.31 5.97 9.56
N LEU A 5 12.04 4.88 9.82
CA LEU A 5 11.75 3.57 9.22
C LEU A 5 10.40 3.03 9.69
N LEU A 6 10.07 3.26 10.96
CA LEU A 6 8.76 2.92 11.50
C LEU A 6 7.63 3.69 10.81
N LEU A 7 7.83 4.97 10.49
CA LEU A 7 6.87 5.78 9.72
C LEU A 7 6.72 5.30 8.27
N ILE A 8 7.81 4.86 7.62
CA ILE A 8 7.73 4.24 6.29
C ILE A 8 6.86 2.98 6.35
N PHE A 9 7.13 2.10 7.31
CA PHE A 9 6.38 0.86 7.48
C PHE A 9 4.90 1.12 7.80
N LEU A 10 4.61 2.08 8.68
CA LEU A 10 3.25 2.52 8.98
C LEU A 10 2.54 3.05 7.73
N THR A 11 3.22 3.86 6.92
CA THR A 11 2.67 4.41 5.67
C THR A 11 2.31 3.29 4.68
N ILE A 12 3.16 2.26 4.56
CA ILE A 12 2.90 1.07 3.75
C ILE A 12 1.66 0.32 4.24
N ILE A 13 1.56 0.07 5.55
CA ILE A 13 0.40 -0.63 6.14
C ILE A 13 -0.88 0.17 5.89
N MET A 14 -0.88 1.46 6.20
CA MET A 14 -2.04 2.33 6.01
C MET A 14 -2.47 2.36 4.54
N THR A 15 -1.51 2.43 3.60
CA THR A 15 -1.78 2.39 2.16
C THR A 15 -2.44 1.07 1.76
N ALA A 16 -1.94 -0.06 2.27
CA ALA A 16 -2.54 -1.36 2.00
C ALA A 16 -3.95 -1.49 2.60
N VAL A 17 -4.18 -1.02 3.83
CA VAL A 17 -5.50 -1.01 4.47
C VAL A 17 -6.49 -0.12 3.71
N ALA A 18 -6.05 1.04 3.23
CA ALA A 18 -6.85 1.92 2.38
C ALA A 18 -7.28 1.18 1.10
N GLN A 19 -6.33 0.56 0.40
CA GLN A 19 -6.60 -0.16 -0.83
C GLN A 19 -7.53 -1.36 -0.65
N VAL A 20 -7.32 -2.15 0.42
CA VAL A 20 -8.19 -3.28 0.78
C VAL A 20 -9.60 -2.79 1.11
N SER A 21 -9.74 -1.65 1.79
CA SER A 21 -11.05 -1.04 2.08
C SER A 21 -11.76 -0.65 0.79
N LEU A 22 -11.06 0.00 -0.16
CA LEU A 22 -11.63 0.33 -1.47
C LEU A 22 -12.04 -0.93 -2.24
N LYS A 23 -11.19 -1.96 -2.26
CA LYS A 23 -11.50 -3.25 -2.89
C LYS A 23 -12.74 -3.88 -2.29
N LYS A 24 -12.88 -3.85 -0.96
CA LYS A 24 -14.07 -4.35 -0.26
C LYS A 24 -15.32 -3.54 -0.62
N GLY A 25 -15.19 -2.20 -0.70
CA GLY A 25 -16.24 -1.31 -1.16
C GLY A 25 -16.72 -1.65 -2.58
N ALA A 26 -15.81 -2.04 -3.47
CA ALA A 26 -16.12 -2.37 -4.86
C ALA A 26 -17.01 -3.63 -5.05
N PHE A 27 -17.20 -4.46 -4.03
CA PHE A 27 -18.17 -5.56 -4.07
C PHE A 27 -19.62 -5.12 -3.82
N TYR A 28 -19.83 -3.89 -3.36
CA TYR A 28 -21.15 -3.32 -3.10
C TYR A 28 -21.58 -2.42 -4.26
N THR A 29 -22.89 -2.34 -4.50
CA THR A 29 -23.45 -1.43 -5.52
C THR A 29 -23.43 0.01 -5.02
N LEU A 30 -23.48 0.99 -5.93
CA LEU A 30 -23.50 2.42 -5.59
C LEU A 30 -24.70 2.84 -4.72
N GLN A 31 -25.75 2.04 -4.65
CA GLN A 31 -26.94 2.32 -3.84
C GLN A 31 -26.80 1.81 -2.40
N GLN A 32 -25.83 0.94 -2.14
CA GLN A 32 -25.61 0.32 -0.84
C GLN A 32 -24.80 1.24 0.08
N LYS A 33 -25.22 1.37 1.33
CA LYS A 33 -24.55 2.22 2.32
C LYS A 33 -23.11 1.75 2.58
N GLU A 34 -22.89 0.44 2.50
CA GLU A 34 -21.61 -0.24 2.67
C GLU A 34 -20.56 0.26 1.68
N PHE A 35 -20.95 0.53 0.42
CA PHE A 35 -20.08 1.13 -0.59
C PHE A 35 -19.49 2.44 -0.07
N TYR A 36 -20.35 3.36 0.36
CA TYR A 36 -19.93 4.67 0.86
C TYR A 36 -19.10 4.57 2.14
N ILE A 37 -19.41 3.64 3.03
CA ILE A 37 -18.64 3.41 4.26
C ILE A 37 -17.21 2.98 3.91
N PHE A 38 -17.05 1.91 3.12
CA PHE A 38 -15.73 1.38 2.78
C PHE A 38 -14.90 2.33 1.92
N VAL A 39 -15.54 3.02 0.96
CA VAL A 39 -14.87 4.02 0.13
C VAL A 39 -14.42 5.22 0.97
N SER A 40 -15.27 5.72 1.87
CA SER A 40 -14.91 6.86 2.72
C SER A 40 -13.79 6.51 3.69
N ILE A 41 -13.81 5.31 4.30
CA ILE A 41 -12.72 4.82 5.15
C ILE A 41 -11.42 4.76 4.35
N GLY A 42 -11.43 4.15 3.16
CA GLY A 42 -10.25 4.07 2.29
C GLY A 42 -9.72 5.46 1.93
N ALA A 43 -10.59 6.38 1.53
CA ALA A 43 -10.22 7.75 1.18
C ALA A 43 -9.60 8.51 2.36
N LEU A 44 -10.20 8.43 3.56
CA LEU A 44 -9.67 9.09 4.76
C LEU A 44 -8.30 8.54 5.15
N ILE A 45 -8.09 7.22 5.04
CA ILE A 45 -6.78 6.62 5.31
C ILE A 45 -5.75 7.09 4.27
N TYR A 46 -6.12 7.17 2.99
CA TYR A 46 -5.23 7.70 1.94
C TYR A 46 -4.84 9.17 2.17
N ILE A 47 -5.75 10.00 2.68
CA ILE A 47 -5.41 11.37 3.09
C ILE A 47 -4.35 11.33 4.22
N GLY A 48 -4.50 10.43 5.18
CA GLY A 48 -3.51 10.20 6.24
C GLY A 48 -2.14 9.75 5.69
N THR A 49 -2.10 8.81 4.75
CA THR A 49 -0.85 8.35 4.13
C THR A 49 -0.17 9.45 3.35
N PHE A 50 -0.93 10.30 2.67
CA PHE A 50 -0.41 11.47 1.96
C PHE A 50 0.35 12.41 2.91
N PHE A 51 -0.21 12.75 4.07
CA PHE A 51 0.47 13.60 5.04
C PHE A 51 1.75 12.96 5.61
N LEU A 52 1.72 11.65 5.87
CA LEU A 52 2.93 10.92 6.30
C LEU A 52 4.01 10.93 5.22
N GLN A 53 3.64 10.72 3.95
CA GLN A 53 4.57 10.80 2.83
C GLN A 53 5.18 12.20 2.71
N VAL A 54 4.37 13.25 2.77
CA VAL A 54 4.85 14.65 2.75
C VAL A 54 5.84 14.90 3.91
N TYR A 55 5.57 14.35 5.09
CA TYR A 55 6.49 14.46 6.22
C TYR A 55 7.80 13.69 5.99
N LEU A 56 7.73 12.46 5.47
CA LEU A 56 8.89 11.61 5.20
C LEU A 56 9.81 12.21 4.13
N LEU A 57 9.27 12.96 3.17
CA LEU A 57 10.04 13.69 2.16
C LEU A 57 10.99 14.76 2.73
N LYS A 58 10.83 15.14 4.00
CA LYS A 58 11.81 16.01 4.69
C LYS A 58 13.13 15.29 5.02
N TYR A 59 13.14 13.96 5.00
CA TYR A 59 14.25 13.14 5.49
C TYR A 59 14.87 12.24 4.44
N PHE A 60 14.17 11.99 3.34
CA PHE A 60 14.60 11.07 2.30
C PHE A 60 14.39 11.72 0.93
N ASP A 61 15.32 11.47 0.01
CA ASP A 61 15.17 11.88 -1.37
C ASP A 61 13.94 11.22 -2.00
N VAL A 62 13.22 12.00 -2.82
CA VAL A 62 12.04 11.53 -3.56
C VAL A 62 12.36 10.27 -4.38
N SER A 63 13.57 10.21 -4.95
CA SER A 63 14.08 9.10 -5.77
C SER A 63 14.24 7.79 -5.00
N LYS A 64 14.38 7.83 -3.67
CA LYS A 64 14.47 6.63 -2.81
C LYS A 64 13.13 6.34 -2.13
N LEU A 65 12.51 7.35 -1.53
CA LEU A 65 11.29 7.18 -0.74
C LEU A 65 10.11 6.70 -1.59
N THR A 66 9.88 7.34 -2.74
CA THR A 66 8.67 7.08 -3.54
C THR A 66 8.65 5.65 -4.10
N PRO A 67 9.74 5.12 -4.68
CA PRO A 67 9.80 3.72 -5.08
C PRO A 67 9.62 2.76 -3.91
N VAL A 68 10.25 3.02 -2.75
CA VAL A 68 10.14 2.15 -1.58
C VAL A 68 8.71 2.09 -1.05
N LEU A 69 8.03 3.23 -0.92
CA LEU A 69 6.63 3.28 -0.50
C LEU A 69 5.71 2.60 -1.52
N THR A 70 5.90 2.85 -2.81
CA THR A 70 5.09 2.28 -3.89
C THR A 70 5.23 0.76 -3.92
N ILE A 71 6.46 0.27 -4.01
CA ILE A 71 6.73 -1.17 -4.12
C ILE A 71 6.35 -1.86 -2.81
N GLY A 72 6.71 -1.30 -1.65
CA GLY A 72 6.37 -1.86 -0.35
C GLY A 72 4.86 -2.00 -0.15
N SER A 73 4.10 -0.96 -0.52
CA SER A 73 2.63 -1.00 -0.49
C SER A 73 2.08 -2.03 -1.48
N MET A 74 2.61 -2.07 -2.71
CA MET A 74 2.20 -3.05 -3.72
C MET A 74 2.40 -4.49 -3.24
N LEU A 75 3.57 -4.81 -2.66
CA LEU A 75 3.87 -6.15 -2.15
C LEU A 75 2.84 -6.58 -1.09
N LEU A 76 2.54 -5.68 -0.15
CA LEU A 76 1.55 -5.95 0.89
C LEU A 76 0.13 -6.05 0.34
N ILE A 77 -0.26 -5.18 -0.61
CA ILE A 77 -1.58 -5.22 -1.26
C ILE A 77 -1.77 -6.54 -2.01
N VAL A 78 -0.76 -7.00 -2.75
CA VAL A 78 -0.83 -8.29 -3.47
C VAL A 78 -1.00 -9.44 -2.49
N LEU A 79 -0.23 -9.46 -1.39
CA LEU A 79 -0.37 -10.47 -0.35
C LEU A 79 -1.79 -10.47 0.26
N LEU A 80 -2.32 -9.29 0.59
CA LEU A 80 -3.67 -9.16 1.12
C LEU A 80 -4.75 -9.49 0.08
N GLY A 81 -4.50 -9.23 -1.21
CA GLY A 81 -5.36 -9.63 -2.34
C GLY A 81 -5.59 -11.13 -2.37
N VAL A 82 -4.50 -11.89 -2.30
CA VAL A 82 -4.52 -13.36 -2.29
C VAL A 82 -5.19 -13.88 -1.01
N ILE A 83 -4.84 -13.35 0.16
CA ILE A 83 -5.33 -13.87 1.45
C ILE A 83 -6.80 -13.50 1.71
N LEU A 84 -7.19 -12.25 1.49
CA LEU A 84 -8.50 -11.74 1.89
C LEU A 84 -9.57 -11.89 0.80
N PHE A 85 -9.17 -11.91 -0.47
CA PHE A 85 -10.10 -11.94 -1.60
C PHE A 85 -9.96 -13.19 -2.47
N ALA A 86 -9.09 -14.13 -2.08
CA ALA A 86 -8.82 -15.36 -2.83
C ALA A 86 -8.46 -15.10 -4.30
N GLU A 87 -7.78 -13.99 -4.57
CA GLU A 87 -7.34 -13.65 -5.93
C GLU A 87 -6.32 -14.67 -6.43
N SER A 88 -6.41 -15.01 -7.72
CA SER A 88 -5.48 -15.96 -8.34
C SER A 88 -4.07 -15.38 -8.38
N PHE A 89 -3.10 -16.18 -7.94
CA PHE A 89 -1.70 -15.79 -7.91
C PHE A 89 -0.89 -16.66 -8.87
N THR A 90 -0.47 -16.07 -9.97
CA THR A 90 0.30 -16.74 -11.03
C THR A 90 1.80 -16.65 -10.78
N LEU A 91 2.57 -17.59 -11.36
CA LEU A 91 4.04 -17.56 -11.34
C LEU A 91 4.62 -16.25 -11.88
N LYS A 92 3.99 -15.64 -12.89
CA LYS A 92 4.42 -14.35 -13.45
C LYS A 92 4.26 -13.21 -12.45
N GLN A 93 3.14 -13.17 -11.71
CA GLN A 93 2.94 -12.20 -10.63
C GLN A 93 3.94 -12.43 -9.50
N GLY A 94 4.21 -13.69 -9.13
CA GLY A 94 5.23 -14.06 -8.16
C GLY A 94 6.63 -13.55 -8.53
N ALA A 95 7.04 -13.72 -9.78
CA ALA A 95 8.31 -13.19 -10.27
C ALA A 95 8.35 -11.64 -10.18
N GLY A 96 7.25 -10.96 -10.52
CA GLY A 96 7.15 -9.51 -10.39
C GLY A 96 7.25 -9.03 -8.94
N VAL A 97 6.57 -9.69 -8.01
CA VAL A 97 6.64 -9.43 -6.55
C VAL A 97 8.07 -9.62 -6.05
N PHE A 98 8.73 -10.70 -6.46
CA PHE A 98 10.12 -10.97 -6.08
C PHE A 98 11.07 -9.87 -6.60
N LEU A 99 10.97 -9.49 -7.86
CA LEU A 99 11.77 -8.40 -8.43
C LEU A 99 11.50 -7.06 -7.76
N GLY A 100 10.26 -6.81 -7.31
CA GLY A 100 9.93 -5.65 -6.50
C GLY A 100 10.68 -5.63 -5.17
N ALA A 101 10.72 -6.77 -4.45
CA ALA A 101 11.49 -6.87 -3.20
C ALA A 101 12.99 -6.62 -3.43
N VAL A 102 13.55 -7.16 -4.53
CA VAL A 102 14.95 -6.92 -4.93
C VAL A 102 15.18 -5.43 -5.24
N ALA A 103 14.25 -4.77 -5.93
CA ALA A 103 14.35 -3.35 -6.24
C ALA A 103 14.40 -2.48 -4.98
N ILE A 104 13.61 -2.79 -3.94
CA ILE A 104 13.69 -2.08 -2.65
C ILE A 104 15.10 -2.18 -2.05
N TYR A 105 15.68 -3.39 -2.05
CA TYR A 105 17.03 -3.61 -1.54
C TYR A 105 18.09 -2.82 -2.31
N LEU A 106 17.99 -2.77 -3.64
CA LEU A 106 18.92 -2.03 -4.50
C LEU A 106 18.80 -0.51 -4.37
N ILE A 107 17.61 0.01 -4.04
CA ILE A 107 17.36 1.45 -3.90
C ILE A 107 17.82 1.98 -2.52
N LEU A 108 17.78 1.13 -1.50
CA LEU A 108 18.14 1.50 -0.13
C LEU A 108 19.64 1.40 0.17
N ASN A 109 20.38 0.57 -0.58
CA ASN A 109 21.86 0.50 -0.51
C ASN A 109 22.51 1.50 -1.48
#